data_AF-A0A6I1NL34-F1
#
_entry.id   AF-A0A6I1NL34-F1
#
_cell.length_a   1.000
_cell.length_b   1.000
_cell.length_c   1.000
_cell.angle_alpha   90.00
_cell.angle_beta   90.00
_cell.angle_gamma   90.00
#
_symmetry.space_group_name_H-M   'P 1'
#
loop_
_entity.id
_entity.type
_entity.pdbx_description
1 polymer ?
#
loop_
_entity_poly.entity_id
_entity_poly.type
_entity_poly.pdbx_seq_one_letter_code
_entity_poly.pdbx_strand_id
1 'polypeptide(L)'
;MKYFLKFKGLARSFFERFCRFLGGGAGALIIALLSVMGAALISIYSSKIVAQIDYLLFSGEETTLHELTLSLGVSVVAVFFVMFRELGLAQYARAKERQLEKQSLEMERRLTNLPPKSFLALYANSIKDAGQLRSMTKAQLTAQSVSFVEVSKRVRILMNTVLSLARSWDGVSKENKSMVYKSNIMMSIPASSLRKHALGKTDMSMDVVMKSNFFLHNQNSDSIIDRCDGVLILADNQYSTSSVNEDDEPDLDIKPICFPYSFCAPGEAVNPDNHPNLPGAPEAMATGEAQYMGDTSRTMKAWLDSIGDSNGLINRQYREKIYDYYRERYEAQSILAIPIKLDGKIFAILNIYRNNTEILLNESRSEQFVTLLEPVCYQLAKMLLLASRSKASEDKKRGLV
;
A
#
# COMPACT_ATOMS: atom_id res chain seq x y z
N MET A 1 38.92 -25.59 3.85
CA MET A 1 37.77 -25.07 3.07
C MET A 1 37.51 -23.57 3.22
N LYS A 2 37.50 -22.98 4.44
CA LYS A 2 37.31 -21.52 4.66
C LYS A 2 38.35 -20.60 3.98
N TYR A 3 39.61 -21.01 3.92
CA TYR A 3 40.67 -20.23 3.26
C TYR A 3 40.52 -20.17 1.73
N PHE A 4 40.00 -21.23 1.12
CA PHE A 4 39.79 -21.30 -0.34
C PHE A 4 38.62 -20.40 -0.79
N LEU A 5 37.58 -20.27 0.04
CA LEU A 5 36.46 -19.35 -0.16
C LEU A 5 36.89 -17.87 -0.02
N LYS A 6 37.78 -17.57 0.93
CA LYS A 6 38.33 -16.21 1.13
C LYS A 6 39.20 -15.77 -0.05
N PHE A 7 40.01 -16.69 -0.60
CA PHE A 7 40.86 -16.43 -1.76
C PHE A 7 40.05 -16.20 -3.05
N LYS A 8 38.97 -16.98 -3.27
CA LYS A 8 38.02 -16.75 -4.38
C LYS A 8 37.32 -15.39 -4.29
N GLY A 9 36.95 -14.95 -3.09
CA GLY A 9 36.35 -13.63 -2.87
C GLY A 9 37.31 -12.47 -3.19
N LEU A 10 38.57 -12.61 -2.78
CA LEU A 10 39.60 -11.60 -3.02
C LEU A 10 39.95 -11.50 -4.52
N ALA A 11 40.14 -12.64 -5.19
CA ALA A 11 40.44 -12.69 -6.62
C ALA A 11 39.30 -12.10 -7.45
N ARG A 12 38.04 -12.37 -7.08
CA ARG A 12 36.86 -11.80 -7.72
C ARG A 12 36.77 -10.29 -7.52
N SER A 13 37.01 -9.80 -6.30
CA SER A 13 37.02 -8.36 -6.01
C SER A 13 38.14 -7.63 -6.77
N PHE A 14 39.31 -8.24 -6.89
CA PHE A 14 40.43 -7.66 -7.65
C PHE A 14 40.10 -7.62 -9.14
N PHE A 15 39.56 -8.72 -9.67
CA PHE A 15 39.11 -8.83 -11.06
C PHE A 15 38.06 -7.78 -11.41
N GLU A 16 37.04 -7.60 -10.56
CA GLU A 16 35.98 -6.60 -10.79
C GLU A 16 36.52 -5.16 -10.75
N ARG A 17 37.51 -4.88 -9.89
CA ARG A 17 38.18 -3.57 -9.85
C ARG A 17 39.05 -3.33 -11.09
N PHE A 18 39.76 -4.37 -11.54
CA PHE A 18 40.60 -4.30 -12.73
C PHE A 18 39.78 -4.09 -14.01
N CYS A 19 38.69 -4.84 -14.19
CA CYS A 19 37.78 -4.64 -15.32
C CYS A 19 37.10 -3.26 -15.30
N ARG A 20 36.73 -2.74 -14.12
CA ARG A 20 36.20 -1.36 -13.99
C ARG A 20 37.23 -0.31 -14.36
N PHE A 21 38.49 -0.49 -13.93
CA PHE A 21 39.58 0.41 -14.29
C PHE A 21 39.83 0.41 -15.81
N LEU A 22 39.87 -0.78 -16.43
CA LEU A 22 40.00 -0.93 -17.88
C LEU A 22 38.81 -0.37 -18.67
N GLY A 23 37.60 -0.42 -18.10
CA GLY A 23 36.39 0.19 -18.68
C GLY A 23 36.32 1.72 -18.56
N GLY A 24 37.20 2.35 -17.78
CA GLY A 24 37.29 3.81 -17.63
C GLY A 24 38.16 4.48 -18.70
N GLY A 25 38.19 5.81 -18.71
CA GLY A 25 38.97 6.59 -19.68
C GLY A 25 40.48 6.32 -19.65
N ALA A 26 41.06 6.12 -18.46
CA ALA A 26 42.48 5.77 -18.30
C ALA A 26 42.80 4.37 -18.85
N GLY A 27 41.90 3.40 -18.65
CA GLY A 27 42.01 2.06 -19.19
C GLY A 27 41.97 2.01 -20.71
N ALA A 28 41.06 2.79 -21.31
CA ALA A 28 40.98 2.93 -22.77
C ALA A 28 42.26 3.49 -23.38
N LEU A 29 42.90 4.45 -22.72
CA LEU A 29 44.17 5.04 -23.15
C LEU A 29 45.33 4.03 -23.09
N ILE A 30 45.42 3.23 -22.02
CA ILE A 30 46.44 2.17 -21.89
C ILE A 30 46.27 1.13 -23.01
N ILE A 31 45.03 0.70 -23.28
CA ILE A 31 44.75 -0.27 -24.34
C ILE A 31 45.12 0.30 -25.71
N ALA A 32 44.79 1.56 -25.99
CA ALA A 32 45.16 2.22 -27.24
C ALA A 32 46.68 2.27 -27.43
N LEU A 33 47.45 2.62 -26.39
CA LEU A 33 48.91 2.64 -26.43
C LEU A 33 49.51 1.24 -26.67
N LEU A 34 48.99 0.21 -25.98
CA LEU A 34 49.42 -1.18 -26.18
C LEU A 34 49.11 -1.68 -27.58
N SER A 35 47.95 -1.34 -28.15
CA SER A 35 47.59 -1.70 -29.52
C SER A 35 48.50 -1.02 -30.54
N VAL A 36 48.80 0.27 -30.38
CA VAL A 36 49.72 1.01 -31.26
C VAL A 36 51.13 0.45 -31.17
N MET A 37 51.62 0.17 -29.96
CA MET A 37 52.95 -0.41 -29.75
C MET A 37 53.05 -1.83 -30.32
N GLY A 38 52.01 -2.67 -30.15
CA GLY A 38 51.94 -4.00 -30.75
C GLY A 38 51.96 -3.95 -32.28
N ALA A 39 51.18 -3.06 -32.88
CA ALA A 39 51.17 -2.86 -34.34
C ALA A 39 52.53 -2.36 -34.87
N ALA A 40 53.19 -1.45 -34.14
CA ALA A 40 54.52 -0.96 -34.50
C ALA A 40 55.57 -2.07 -34.44
N LEU A 41 55.55 -2.92 -33.40
CA LEU A 41 56.46 -4.06 -33.29
C LEU A 41 56.24 -5.08 -34.43
N ILE A 42 54.98 -5.41 -34.74
CA ILE A 42 54.65 -6.30 -35.87
C ILE A 42 55.15 -5.69 -37.19
N SER A 43 55.02 -4.38 -37.38
CA SER A 43 55.49 -3.70 -38.57
C SER A 43 57.01 -3.77 -38.72
N ILE A 44 57.77 -3.48 -37.65
CA ILE A 44 59.24 -3.50 -37.64
C ILE A 44 59.78 -4.91 -37.88
N TYR A 45 59.16 -5.93 -37.27
CA TYR A 45 59.64 -7.31 -37.34
C TYR A 45 58.96 -8.14 -38.44
N SER A 46 58.11 -7.54 -39.28
CA SER A 46 57.30 -8.23 -40.29
C SER A 46 58.11 -9.17 -41.20
N SER A 47 59.24 -8.71 -41.73
CA SER A 47 60.09 -9.52 -42.62
C SER A 47 60.73 -10.72 -41.90
N LYS A 48 61.11 -10.55 -40.63
CA LYS A 48 61.66 -11.64 -39.79
C LYS A 48 60.59 -12.63 -39.35
N ILE A 49 59.39 -12.13 -39.03
CA ILE A 49 58.24 -12.96 -38.66
C ILE A 49 57.83 -13.84 -39.84
N VAL A 50 57.77 -13.30 -41.05
CA VAL A 50 57.45 -14.08 -42.27
C VAL A 50 58.51 -15.17 -42.50
N ALA A 51 59.80 -14.82 -42.41
CA ALA A 51 60.87 -15.80 -42.53
C ALA A 51 60.81 -16.92 -41.46
N GLN A 52 60.41 -16.58 -40.22
CA GLN A 52 60.24 -17.55 -39.14
C GLN A 52 58.98 -18.43 -39.30
N ILE A 53 57.93 -17.92 -39.93
CA ILE A 53 56.72 -18.70 -40.25
C ILE A 53 57.00 -19.67 -41.39
N ASP A 54 57.66 -19.22 -42.45
CA ASP A 54 58.08 -20.08 -43.57
C ASP A 54 59.03 -21.18 -43.07
N TYR A 55 59.95 -20.83 -42.16
CA TYR A 55 60.80 -21.78 -41.47
C TYR A 55 60.02 -22.85 -40.68
N LEU A 56 59.06 -22.43 -39.84
CA LEU A 56 58.25 -23.31 -38.99
C LEU A 56 57.38 -24.27 -39.82
N LEU A 57 56.90 -23.83 -40.99
CA LEU A 57 55.99 -24.59 -41.84
C LEU A 57 56.72 -25.51 -42.83
N PHE A 58 57.94 -25.18 -43.27
CA PHE A 58 58.55 -25.85 -44.43
C PHE A 58 59.99 -26.36 -44.27
N SER A 59 60.81 -25.93 -43.30
CA SER A 59 62.29 -26.11 -43.45
C SER A 59 63.06 -26.73 -42.27
N GLY A 60 62.53 -26.81 -41.05
CA GLY A 60 63.02 -27.75 -40.01
C GLY A 60 64.46 -27.66 -39.45
N GLU A 61 65.32 -26.72 -39.85
CA GLU A 61 66.68 -26.47 -39.29
C GLU A 61 66.82 -25.26 -38.32
N GLU A 62 67.35 -25.48 -37.11
CA GLU A 62 67.37 -24.55 -35.96
C GLU A 62 67.56 -23.04 -36.26
N THR A 63 66.47 -22.28 -36.22
CA THR A 63 66.49 -20.82 -36.06
C THR A 63 65.79 -20.39 -34.77
N THR A 64 66.28 -19.33 -34.14
CA THR A 64 65.73 -18.78 -32.89
C THR A 64 64.37 -18.11 -33.12
N LEU A 65 63.29 -18.66 -32.55
CA LEU A 65 61.89 -18.21 -32.71
C LEU A 65 61.49 -17.02 -31.79
N HIS A 66 62.45 -16.21 -31.36
CA HIS A 66 62.21 -15.20 -30.32
C HIS A 66 61.30 -14.06 -30.79
N GLU A 67 61.41 -13.61 -32.03
CA GLU A 67 60.60 -12.51 -32.57
C GLU A 67 59.14 -12.92 -32.82
N LEU A 68 58.90 -14.13 -33.34
CA LEU A 68 57.56 -14.70 -33.52
C LEU A 68 56.84 -14.91 -32.18
N THR A 69 57.53 -15.48 -31.19
CA THR A 69 56.95 -15.73 -29.85
C THR A 69 56.64 -14.43 -29.11
N LEU A 70 57.49 -13.41 -29.23
CA LEU A 70 57.24 -12.08 -28.67
C LEU A 70 56.01 -11.41 -29.33
N SER A 71 55.93 -11.43 -30.66
CA SER A 71 54.83 -10.83 -31.43
C SER A 71 53.47 -11.50 -31.12
N LEU A 72 53.46 -12.83 -31.08
CA LEU A 72 52.28 -13.61 -30.70
C LEU A 72 51.88 -13.32 -29.25
N GLY A 73 52.85 -13.27 -28.33
CA GLY A 73 52.62 -12.96 -26.92
C GLY A 73 51.96 -11.58 -26.73
N VAL A 74 52.49 -10.55 -27.38
CA VAL A 74 51.93 -9.18 -27.31
C VAL A 74 50.51 -9.13 -27.90
N SER A 75 50.26 -9.83 -29.01
CA SER A 75 48.94 -9.89 -29.65
C SER A 75 47.90 -10.58 -28.78
N VAL A 76 48.24 -11.72 -28.17
CA VAL A 76 47.37 -12.44 -27.25
C VAL A 76 47.04 -11.58 -26.03
N VAL A 77 48.04 -10.91 -25.45
CA VAL A 77 47.84 -9.98 -24.33
C VAL A 77 46.89 -8.86 -24.72
N ALA A 78 47.06 -8.23 -25.90
CA ALA A 78 46.18 -7.17 -26.38
C ALA A 78 44.71 -7.65 -26.52
N VAL A 79 44.48 -8.85 -27.06
CA VAL A 79 43.14 -9.45 -27.15
C VAL A 79 42.52 -9.65 -25.76
N PHE A 80 43.29 -10.14 -24.80
CA PHE A 80 42.81 -10.28 -23.41
C PHE A 80 42.42 -8.93 -22.80
N PHE A 81 43.21 -7.88 -23.01
CA PHE A 81 42.89 -6.54 -22.52
C PHE A 81 41.61 -5.97 -23.14
N VAL A 82 41.40 -6.16 -24.45
CA VAL A 82 40.16 -5.77 -25.13
C VAL A 82 38.97 -6.56 -24.59
N MET A 83 39.11 -7.86 -24.41
CA MET A 83 38.06 -8.71 -23.83
C MET A 83 37.69 -8.26 -22.41
N PHE A 84 38.67 -7.94 -21.55
CA PHE A 84 38.41 -7.44 -20.20
C PHE A 84 37.72 -6.08 -20.19
N ARG A 85 38.06 -5.21 -21.15
CA ARG A 85 37.37 -3.92 -21.32
C ARG A 85 35.90 -4.12 -21.69
N GLU A 86 35.60 -4.99 -22.66
CA GLU A 86 34.22 -5.27 -23.06
C GLU A 86 33.39 -5.84 -21.90
N LEU A 87 33.97 -6.77 -21.13
CA LEU A 87 33.33 -7.30 -19.92
C LEU A 87 33.10 -6.20 -18.87
N GLY A 88 34.06 -5.30 -18.69
CA GLY A 88 33.93 -4.15 -17.79
C GLY A 88 32.83 -3.18 -18.20
N LEU A 89 32.74 -2.84 -19.49
CA LEU A 89 31.71 -1.96 -20.05
C LEU A 89 30.32 -2.59 -19.94
N ALA A 90 30.18 -3.88 -20.24
CA ALA A 90 28.91 -4.60 -20.11
C ALA A 90 28.42 -4.65 -18.66
N GLN A 91 29.32 -4.83 -17.69
CA GLN A 91 28.97 -4.78 -16.27
C GLN A 91 28.57 -3.36 -15.81
N TYR A 92 29.29 -2.34 -16.28
CA TYR A 92 28.98 -0.94 -15.97
C TYR A 92 27.62 -0.53 -16.53
N ALA A 93 27.32 -0.91 -17.78
CA ALA A 93 26.02 -0.66 -18.41
C ALA A 93 24.87 -1.30 -17.59
N ARG A 94 24.99 -2.59 -17.24
CA ARG A 94 24.00 -3.28 -16.39
C ARG A 94 23.84 -2.66 -15.01
N ALA A 95 24.93 -2.18 -14.40
CA ALA A 95 24.87 -1.51 -13.11
C ALA A 95 24.15 -0.15 -13.22
N LYS A 96 24.43 0.61 -14.29
CA LYS A 96 23.79 1.89 -14.57
C LYS A 96 22.31 1.72 -14.91
N GLU A 97 21.93 0.70 -15.67
CA GLU A 97 20.53 0.34 -15.93
C GLU A 97 19.78 0.06 -14.63
N ARG A 98 20.33 -0.77 -13.75
CA ARG A 98 19.74 -1.04 -12.42
C ARG A 98 19.62 0.23 -11.56
N GLN A 99 20.57 1.15 -11.67
CA GLN A 99 20.51 2.41 -10.94
C GLN A 99 19.45 3.35 -11.51
N LEU A 100 19.35 3.43 -12.84
CA LEU A 100 18.32 4.21 -13.53
C LEU A 100 16.92 3.66 -13.25
N GLU A 101 16.75 2.34 -13.22
CA GLU A 101 15.48 1.70 -12.86
C GLU A 101 15.08 2.03 -11.42
N LYS A 102 16.02 1.96 -10.47
CA LYS A 102 15.79 2.40 -9.08
C LYS A 102 15.43 3.89 -9.00
N GLN A 103 16.16 4.74 -9.72
CA GLN A 103 15.88 6.19 -9.76
C GLN A 103 14.54 6.49 -10.42
N SER A 104 14.15 5.75 -11.47
CA SER A 104 12.86 5.87 -12.13
C SER A 104 11.73 5.50 -11.17
N LEU A 105 11.86 4.39 -10.44
CA LEU A 105 10.87 3.93 -9.47
C LEU A 105 10.76 4.91 -8.29
N GLU A 106 11.88 5.49 -7.86
CA GLU A 106 11.89 6.55 -6.84
C GLU A 106 11.31 7.87 -7.37
N MET A 107 11.57 8.21 -8.63
CA MET A 107 11.05 9.41 -9.28
C MET A 107 9.55 9.30 -9.56
N GLU A 108 9.04 8.11 -9.89
CA GLU A 108 7.61 7.80 -10.01
C GLU A 108 6.90 7.93 -8.65
N ARG A 109 7.58 7.55 -7.56
CA ARG A 109 7.09 7.83 -6.21
C ARG A 109 7.08 9.33 -5.87
N ARG A 110 8.03 10.12 -6.38
CA ARG A 110 8.16 11.57 -6.09
C ARG A 110 7.34 12.49 -6.99
N LEU A 111 7.14 12.15 -8.26
CA LEU A 111 6.45 12.99 -9.26
C LEU A 111 4.92 12.95 -9.15
N THR A 112 4.37 12.07 -8.32
CA THR A 112 2.95 11.71 -8.37
C THR A 112 2.11 12.32 -7.24
N ASN A 113 2.50 13.49 -6.73
CA ASN A 113 1.68 14.28 -5.78
C ASN A 113 0.58 15.11 -6.47
N LEU A 114 0.37 14.94 -7.77
CA LEU A 114 -0.74 15.61 -8.47
C LEU A 114 -1.82 14.58 -8.79
N PRO A 115 -3.11 14.89 -8.50
CA PRO A 115 -4.20 14.04 -8.95
C PRO A 115 -4.15 13.86 -10.48
N PRO A 116 -4.53 12.67 -10.99
CA PRO A 116 -4.72 12.48 -12.43
C PRO A 116 -5.67 13.53 -13.01
N LYS A 117 -5.44 13.99 -14.24
CA LYS A 117 -6.30 15.04 -14.86
C LYS A 117 -7.78 14.62 -14.93
N SER A 118 -8.04 13.33 -15.16
CA SER A 118 -9.40 12.76 -15.15
C SER A 118 -10.06 12.82 -13.77
N PHE A 119 -9.27 12.76 -12.70
CA PHE A 119 -9.77 12.79 -11.32
C PHE A 119 -10.43 14.14 -11.00
N LEU A 120 -9.81 15.26 -11.34
CA LEU A 120 -10.34 16.59 -10.98
C LEU A 120 -11.70 16.88 -11.63
N ALA A 121 -11.89 16.47 -12.88
CA ALA A 121 -13.17 16.60 -13.57
C ALA A 121 -14.25 15.71 -12.92
N LEU A 122 -13.89 14.45 -12.60
CA LEU A 122 -14.79 13.54 -11.91
C LEU A 122 -15.15 14.05 -10.50
N TYR A 123 -14.18 14.61 -9.79
CA TYR A 123 -14.34 15.19 -8.45
C TYR A 123 -15.30 16.38 -8.44
N ALA A 124 -15.14 17.32 -9.38
CA ALA A 124 -16.03 18.48 -9.49
C ALA A 124 -17.49 18.05 -9.72
N ASN A 125 -17.72 17.07 -10.61
CA ASN A 125 -19.04 16.51 -10.84
C ASN A 125 -19.56 15.77 -9.59
N SER A 126 -18.71 14.97 -8.94
CA SER A 126 -19.06 14.21 -7.73
C SER A 126 -19.56 15.11 -6.60
N ILE A 127 -18.92 16.26 -6.37
CA ILE A 127 -19.39 17.22 -5.35
C ILE A 127 -20.76 17.78 -5.71
N LYS A 128 -20.94 18.18 -6.97
CA LYS A 128 -22.19 18.76 -7.45
C LYS A 128 -23.33 17.75 -7.30
N ASP A 129 -23.11 16.53 -7.78
CA ASP A 129 -24.10 15.45 -7.75
C ASP A 129 -24.43 15.05 -6.31
N ALA A 130 -23.42 14.99 -5.42
CA ALA A 130 -23.63 14.73 -4.00
C ALA A 130 -24.48 15.82 -3.32
N GLY A 131 -24.21 17.09 -3.64
CA GLY A 131 -24.99 18.22 -3.15
C GLY A 131 -26.44 18.21 -3.63
N GLN A 132 -26.66 17.90 -4.92
CA GLN A 132 -28.00 17.79 -5.52
C GLN A 132 -28.78 16.62 -4.93
N LEU A 133 -28.16 15.44 -4.83
CA LEU A 133 -28.77 14.23 -4.27
C LEU A 133 -29.20 14.46 -2.82
N ARG A 134 -28.37 15.12 -2.02
CA ARG A 134 -28.72 15.50 -0.65
C ARG A 134 -29.90 16.47 -0.61
N SER A 135 -29.87 17.52 -1.44
CA SER A 135 -30.94 18.53 -1.48
C SER A 135 -32.29 17.90 -1.83
N MET A 136 -32.32 17.07 -2.86
CA MET A 136 -33.49 16.32 -3.28
C MET A 136 -34.00 15.39 -2.18
N THR A 137 -33.11 14.64 -1.54
CA THR A 137 -33.46 13.73 -0.43
C THR A 137 -34.06 14.48 0.75
N LYS A 138 -33.48 15.63 1.12
CA LYS A 138 -34.01 16.47 2.19
C LYS A 138 -35.42 16.99 1.87
N ALA A 139 -35.64 17.47 0.65
CA ALA A 139 -36.94 17.97 0.21
C ALA A 139 -38.01 16.86 0.22
N GLN A 140 -37.67 15.69 -0.31
CA GLN A 140 -38.58 14.55 -0.36
C GLN A 140 -38.88 13.95 1.02
N LEU A 141 -37.89 13.90 1.92
CA LEU A 141 -38.13 13.45 3.30
C LEU A 141 -39.04 14.43 4.06
N THR A 142 -38.88 15.74 3.83
CA THR A 142 -39.76 16.77 4.40
C THR A 142 -41.20 16.63 3.88
N ALA A 143 -41.35 16.28 2.61
CA ALA A 143 -42.64 15.96 1.99
C ALA A 143 -43.17 14.54 2.33
N GLN A 144 -42.46 13.77 3.17
CA GLN A 144 -42.76 12.37 3.52
C GLN A 144 -42.91 11.43 2.31
N SER A 145 -42.25 11.73 1.19
CA SER A 145 -42.38 10.96 -0.05
C SER A 145 -41.29 9.92 -0.28
N VAL A 146 -40.37 9.74 0.67
CA VAL A 146 -39.22 8.84 0.58
C VAL A 146 -39.08 8.00 1.84
N SER A 147 -38.87 6.69 1.65
CA SER A 147 -38.66 5.71 2.72
C SER A 147 -37.19 5.64 3.15
N PHE A 148 -36.93 5.03 4.31
CA PHE A 148 -35.58 4.76 4.81
C PHE A 148 -34.72 3.95 3.84
N VAL A 149 -35.32 2.95 3.17
CA VAL A 149 -34.62 2.11 2.19
C VAL A 149 -34.09 2.94 1.03
N GLU A 150 -34.90 3.88 0.53
CA GLU A 150 -34.54 4.77 -0.56
C GLU A 150 -33.46 5.80 -0.14
N VAL A 151 -33.52 6.33 1.09
CA VAL A 151 -32.41 7.16 1.61
C VAL A 151 -31.11 6.35 1.68
N SER A 152 -31.19 5.09 2.11
CA SER A 152 -30.03 4.21 2.23
C SER A 152 -29.43 3.85 0.87
N LYS A 153 -30.26 3.66 -0.17
CA LYS A 153 -29.81 3.54 -1.56
C LYS A 153 -28.98 4.75 -1.99
N ARG A 154 -29.46 5.96 -1.68
CA ARG A 154 -28.75 7.20 -2.04
C ARG A 154 -27.46 7.39 -1.28
N VAL A 155 -27.38 6.93 -0.03
CA VAL A 155 -26.11 6.86 0.71
C VAL A 155 -25.13 5.96 -0.03
N ARG A 156 -25.55 4.79 -0.51
CA ARG A 156 -24.68 3.88 -1.29
C ARG A 156 -24.22 4.49 -2.62
N ILE A 157 -25.06 5.24 -3.33
CA ILE A 157 -24.65 5.98 -4.53
C ILE A 157 -23.51 6.96 -4.22
N LEU A 158 -23.57 7.68 -3.08
CA LEU A 158 -22.48 8.55 -2.66
C LEU A 158 -21.21 7.76 -2.30
N MET A 159 -21.36 6.61 -1.65
CA MET A 159 -20.22 5.74 -1.36
C MET A 159 -19.55 5.20 -2.63
N ASN A 160 -20.34 4.82 -3.64
CA ASN A 160 -19.81 4.43 -4.95
C ASN A 160 -19.14 5.56 -5.70
N THR A 161 -19.60 6.79 -5.49
CA THR A 161 -18.92 7.99 -5.97
C THR A 161 -17.53 8.09 -5.32
N VAL A 162 -17.42 7.86 -4.02
CA VAL A 162 -16.11 7.80 -3.33
C VAL A 162 -15.22 6.69 -3.88
N LEU A 163 -15.76 5.48 -4.12
CA LEU A 163 -14.99 4.38 -4.72
C LEU A 163 -14.50 4.73 -6.12
N SER A 164 -15.34 5.37 -6.93
CA SER A 164 -14.97 5.84 -8.26
C SER A 164 -13.85 6.87 -8.22
N LEU A 165 -13.87 7.78 -7.24
CA LEU A 165 -12.79 8.73 -6.99
C LEU A 165 -11.50 8.02 -6.58
N ALA A 166 -11.56 7.06 -5.65
CA ALA A 166 -10.39 6.29 -5.23
C ALA A 166 -9.76 5.50 -6.40
N ARG A 167 -10.59 4.82 -7.20
CA ARG A 167 -10.15 4.13 -8.43
C ARG A 167 -9.49 5.07 -9.42
N SER A 168 -10.12 6.22 -9.68
CA SER A 168 -9.57 7.23 -10.58
C SER A 168 -8.26 7.82 -10.06
N TRP A 169 -8.10 7.95 -8.74
CA TRP A 169 -6.87 8.43 -8.11
C TRP A 169 -5.71 7.44 -8.32
N ASP A 170 -6.00 6.15 -8.24
CA ASP A 170 -5.06 5.05 -8.51
C ASP A 170 -4.83 4.80 -10.00
N GLY A 171 -5.47 5.56 -10.90
CA GLY A 171 -5.37 5.36 -12.34
C GLY A 171 -6.02 4.05 -12.83
N VAL A 172 -6.90 3.45 -12.02
CA VAL A 172 -7.59 2.20 -12.35
C VAL A 172 -8.83 2.50 -13.18
N SER A 173 -8.87 1.97 -14.40
CA SER A 173 -10.02 2.13 -15.30
C SER A 173 -11.30 1.47 -14.73
N LYS A 174 -12.47 1.96 -15.12
CA LYS A 174 -13.77 1.41 -14.68
C LYS A 174 -13.97 -0.03 -15.16
N GLU A 175 -13.42 -0.39 -16.32
CA GLU A 175 -13.56 -1.70 -16.96
C GLU A 175 -12.67 -2.77 -16.30
N ASN A 176 -11.67 -2.36 -15.50
CA ASN A 176 -10.80 -3.30 -14.82
C ASN A 176 -11.48 -3.90 -13.57
N LYS A 177 -12.17 -5.03 -13.75
CA LYS A 177 -12.84 -5.75 -12.67
C LYS A 177 -11.90 -6.57 -11.76
N SER A 178 -10.62 -6.73 -12.13
CA SER A 178 -9.65 -7.47 -11.30
C SER A 178 -9.24 -6.70 -10.04
N MET A 179 -9.24 -5.37 -10.14
CA MET A 179 -9.00 -4.47 -9.01
C MET A 179 -10.34 -4.15 -8.37
N VAL A 180 -10.61 -4.76 -7.21
CA VAL A 180 -11.87 -4.62 -6.48
C VAL A 180 -11.68 -3.61 -5.36
N TYR A 181 -12.54 -2.59 -5.36
CA TYR A 181 -12.63 -1.61 -4.29
C TYR A 181 -13.94 -1.83 -3.57
N LYS A 182 -13.91 -1.81 -2.25
CA LYS A 182 -15.08 -1.94 -1.38
C LYS A 182 -15.11 -0.79 -0.39
N SER A 183 -16.28 -0.40 0.09
CA SER A 183 -16.40 0.54 1.19
C SER A 183 -17.52 0.17 2.13
N ASN A 184 -17.38 0.56 3.40
CA ASN A 184 -18.49 0.57 4.33
C ASN A 184 -18.40 1.75 5.29
N ILE A 185 -19.51 2.01 5.97
CA ILE A 185 -19.59 3.03 7.02
C ILE A 185 -19.84 2.32 8.34
N MET A 186 -18.91 2.47 9.27
CA MET A 186 -19.08 2.03 10.66
C MET A 186 -19.65 3.16 11.49
N MET A 187 -20.76 2.90 12.16
CA MET A 187 -21.44 3.87 13.00
C MET A 187 -20.85 3.85 14.41
N SER A 188 -20.63 5.03 14.98
CA SER A 188 -20.12 5.16 16.35
C SER A 188 -21.26 5.09 17.35
N ILE A 189 -21.13 4.21 18.35
CA ILE A 189 -22.02 4.13 19.51
C ILE A 189 -21.22 4.36 20.78
N PRO A 190 -21.45 5.48 21.49
CA PRO A 190 -20.78 5.74 22.77
C PRO A 190 -21.13 4.69 23.84
N ALA A 191 -20.19 4.43 24.74
CA ALA A 191 -20.39 3.51 25.87
C ALA A 191 -21.60 3.88 26.74
N SER A 192 -21.88 5.18 26.91
CA SER A 192 -23.07 5.67 27.63
C SER A 192 -24.39 5.24 26.97
N SER A 193 -24.42 5.13 25.64
CA SER A 193 -25.58 4.66 24.91
C SER A 193 -25.71 3.16 25.02
N LEU A 194 -24.59 2.42 24.88
CA LEU A 194 -24.55 0.97 25.09
C LEU A 194 -25.08 0.58 26.48
N ARG A 195 -24.73 1.33 27.53
CA ARG A 195 -25.23 1.08 28.89
C ARG A 195 -26.76 1.20 29.00
N LYS A 196 -27.36 2.14 28.26
CA LYS A 196 -28.83 2.27 28.18
C LYS A 196 -29.47 1.10 27.44
N HIS A 197 -28.85 0.66 26.34
CA HIS A 197 -29.32 -0.50 25.57
C HIS A 197 -29.13 -1.83 26.32
N ALA A 198 -28.11 -1.97 27.16
CA ALA A 198 -27.91 -3.16 27.99
C ALA A 198 -29.00 -3.30 29.07
N LEU A 199 -29.53 -2.18 29.58
CA LEU A 199 -30.63 -2.14 30.56
C LEU A 199 -32.00 -2.38 29.89
N GLY A 200 -32.17 -1.97 28.63
CA GLY A 200 -33.36 -2.25 27.83
C GLY A 200 -33.21 -3.55 27.06
N LYS A 201 -33.73 -4.68 27.57
CA LYS A 201 -33.70 -5.97 26.88
C LYS A 201 -34.17 -5.82 25.42
N THR A 202 -33.38 -6.37 24.49
CA THR A 202 -33.55 -6.44 23.03
C THR A 202 -33.19 -5.20 22.22
N ASP A 203 -31.90 -5.05 21.91
CA ASP A 203 -31.43 -4.32 20.72
C ASP A 203 -30.44 -5.20 19.94
N MET A 204 -30.67 -5.36 18.63
CA MET A 204 -29.84 -6.14 17.68
C MET A 204 -28.36 -5.73 17.73
N SER A 205 -28.10 -4.50 18.19
CA SER A 205 -26.76 -3.94 18.36
C SER A 205 -25.92 -4.67 19.42
N MET A 206 -26.52 -5.17 20.51
CA MET A 206 -25.77 -5.83 21.59
C MET A 206 -25.32 -7.25 21.24
N ASP A 207 -26.07 -7.97 20.41
CA ASP A 207 -25.68 -9.31 19.96
C ASP A 207 -24.40 -9.27 19.12
N VAL A 208 -24.26 -8.25 18.27
CA VAL A 208 -23.05 -8.04 17.45
C VAL A 208 -21.86 -7.69 18.33
N VAL A 209 -22.05 -6.88 19.37
CA VAL A 209 -21.02 -6.51 20.34
C VAL A 209 -20.51 -7.76 21.08
N MET A 210 -21.41 -8.57 21.64
CA MET A 210 -21.05 -9.76 22.44
C MET A 210 -20.39 -10.87 21.61
N LYS A 211 -20.73 -10.99 20.31
CA LYS A 211 -20.13 -11.97 19.40
C LYS A 211 -18.82 -11.51 18.76
N SER A 212 -18.42 -10.26 18.98
CA SER A 212 -17.21 -9.73 18.37
C SER A 212 -15.94 -10.36 18.96
N ASN A 213 -15.04 -10.78 18.06
CA ASN A 213 -13.74 -11.32 18.41
C ASN A 213 -12.68 -10.23 18.72
N PHE A 214 -13.04 -8.95 18.56
CA PHE A 214 -12.10 -7.84 18.66
C PHE A 214 -11.92 -7.30 20.07
N PHE A 215 -12.76 -7.72 21.02
CA PHE A 215 -12.64 -7.33 22.43
C PHE A 215 -11.66 -8.24 23.17
N LEU A 216 -10.73 -7.64 23.91
CA LEU A 216 -9.86 -8.34 24.87
C LEU A 216 -10.67 -9.05 25.96
N HIS A 217 -11.70 -8.40 26.47
CA HIS A 217 -12.58 -8.89 27.53
C HIS A 217 -14.02 -8.92 27.04
N ASN A 218 -14.53 -10.10 26.68
CA ASN A 218 -15.89 -10.29 26.16
C ASN A 218 -16.79 -11.15 27.06
N GLN A 219 -16.41 -11.32 28.34
CA GLN A 219 -17.08 -12.22 29.29
C GLN A 219 -18.47 -11.73 29.69
N ASN A 220 -18.66 -10.41 29.78
CA ASN A 220 -19.94 -9.77 30.06
C ASN A 220 -19.98 -8.37 29.43
N SER A 221 -21.19 -7.81 29.28
CA SER A 221 -21.41 -6.49 28.66
C SER A 221 -20.80 -5.35 29.48
N ASP A 222 -20.79 -5.46 30.80
CA ASP A 222 -20.29 -4.40 31.68
C ASP A 222 -18.78 -4.22 31.52
N SER A 223 -18.03 -5.32 31.42
CA SER A 223 -16.58 -5.32 31.18
C SER A 223 -16.23 -4.72 29.83
N ILE A 224 -17.07 -4.94 28.81
CA ILE A 224 -16.89 -4.31 27.49
C ILE A 224 -17.08 -2.78 27.63
N ILE A 225 -18.17 -2.36 28.25
CA ILE A 225 -18.56 -0.96 28.38
C ILE A 225 -17.57 -0.18 29.26
N ASP A 226 -17.04 -0.79 30.32
CA ASP A 226 -16.13 -0.11 31.26
C ASP A 226 -14.70 0.02 30.72
N ARG A 227 -14.34 -0.74 29.68
CA ARG A 227 -12.97 -0.79 29.12
C ARG A 227 -12.83 -0.07 27.78
N CYS A 228 -13.87 0.61 27.30
CA CYS A 228 -13.86 1.39 26.07
C CYS A 228 -14.75 2.64 26.16
N ASP A 229 -14.44 3.67 25.39
CA ASP A 229 -15.28 4.88 25.32
C ASP A 229 -16.48 4.70 24.38
N GLY A 230 -16.40 3.72 23.49
CA GLY A 230 -17.50 3.28 22.66
C GLY A 230 -17.10 2.21 21.67
N VAL A 231 -18.01 1.93 20.75
CA VAL A 231 -17.84 0.91 19.72
C VAL A 231 -18.18 1.44 18.34
N LEU A 232 -17.44 0.97 17.35
CA LEU A 232 -17.75 1.12 15.94
C LEU A 232 -18.49 -0.12 15.47
N ILE A 233 -19.72 0.04 14.99
CA ILE A 233 -20.56 -1.08 14.56
C ILE A 233 -20.88 -0.96 13.07
N LEU A 234 -20.68 -2.09 12.38
CA LEU A 234 -21.31 -2.40 11.11
C LEU A 234 -22.34 -3.51 11.39
N ALA A 235 -23.60 -3.14 11.57
CA ALA A 235 -24.64 -4.07 12.00
C ALA A 235 -25.16 -4.94 10.84
N ASP A 236 -25.15 -4.39 9.64
CA ASP A 236 -25.58 -5.03 8.40
C ASP A 236 -24.82 -4.44 7.21
N ASN A 237 -25.22 -4.84 6.01
CA ASN A 237 -24.62 -4.39 4.76
C ASN A 237 -25.30 -3.14 4.16
N GLN A 238 -26.22 -2.48 4.85
CA GLN A 238 -26.98 -1.35 4.27
C GLN A 238 -26.10 -0.19 3.84
N TYR A 239 -25.04 0.09 4.62
CA TYR A 239 -24.02 1.08 4.32
C TYR A 239 -22.71 0.40 3.91
N SER A 240 -22.81 -0.47 2.92
CA SER A 240 -21.68 -1.08 2.24
C SER A 240 -21.87 -1.03 0.74
N THR A 241 -20.76 -1.01 0.00
CA THR A 241 -20.80 -1.14 -1.46
C THR A 241 -19.47 -1.63 -2.02
N SER A 242 -19.50 -2.07 -3.28
CA SER A 242 -18.40 -2.71 -4.00
C SER A 242 -18.37 -2.18 -5.42
N SER A 243 -17.16 -1.94 -5.96
CA SER A 243 -16.98 -1.49 -7.34
C SER A 243 -17.36 -2.53 -8.40
N VAL A 244 -17.73 -3.75 -7.98
CA VAL A 244 -18.20 -4.83 -8.86
C VAL A 244 -19.72 -4.87 -8.94
N ASN A 245 -20.40 -4.32 -7.93
CA ASN A 245 -21.86 -4.31 -7.83
C ASN A 245 -22.43 -3.06 -8.53
N GLU A 246 -23.74 -3.06 -8.76
CA GLU A 246 -24.44 -1.86 -9.23
C GLU A 246 -24.45 -0.75 -8.16
N ASP A 247 -24.60 0.50 -8.60
CA ASP A 247 -24.32 1.68 -7.78
C ASP A 247 -25.22 1.83 -6.53
N ASP A 248 -26.37 1.16 -6.48
CA ASP A 248 -27.32 1.22 -5.36
C ASP A 248 -27.47 -0.10 -4.60
N GLU A 249 -26.72 -1.15 -4.95
CA GLU A 249 -26.77 -2.46 -4.32
C GLU A 249 -25.77 -2.57 -3.15
N PRO A 250 -26.17 -3.17 -2.01
CA PRO A 250 -25.25 -3.42 -0.91
C PRO A 250 -24.23 -4.51 -1.25
N ASP A 251 -23.12 -4.55 -0.52
CA ASP A 251 -22.18 -5.66 -0.62
C ASP A 251 -22.66 -6.84 0.25
N LEU A 252 -23.04 -7.94 -0.40
CA LEU A 252 -23.59 -9.13 0.25
C LEU A 252 -22.54 -9.93 1.04
N ASP A 253 -21.25 -9.73 0.75
CA ASP A 253 -20.17 -10.44 1.44
C ASP A 253 -19.86 -9.85 2.82
N ILE A 254 -20.39 -8.65 3.11
CA ILE A 254 -20.17 -7.97 4.37
C ILE A 254 -20.94 -8.65 5.49
N LYS A 255 -20.18 -9.09 6.49
CA LYS A 255 -20.71 -9.64 7.75
C LYS A 255 -20.70 -8.58 8.84
N PRO A 256 -21.65 -8.64 9.78
CA PRO A 256 -21.66 -7.74 10.91
C PRO A 256 -20.35 -7.81 11.70
N ILE A 257 -19.84 -6.65 12.11
CA ILE A 257 -18.58 -6.53 12.82
C ILE A 257 -18.62 -5.35 13.78
N CYS A 258 -17.94 -5.48 14.91
CA CYS A 258 -17.88 -4.46 15.94
C CYS A 258 -16.44 -4.32 16.45
N PHE A 259 -15.97 -3.09 16.55
CA PHE A 259 -14.65 -2.77 17.10
C PHE A 259 -14.78 -1.84 18.30
N PRO A 260 -14.11 -2.12 19.43
CA PRO A 260 -13.94 -1.15 20.51
C PRO A 260 -13.05 0.01 20.06
N TYR A 261 -13.30 1.20 20.61
CA TYR A 261 -12.36 2.31 20.57
C TYR A 261 -12.29 3.01 21.93
N SER A 262 -11.13 3.59 22.21
CA SER A 262 -10.87 4.40 23.41
C SER A 262 -10.17 5.69 22.98
N PHE A 263 -10.64 6.84 23.46
CA PHE A 263 -9.96 8.10 23.22
C PHE A 263 -8.64 8.12 23.98
N CYS A 264 -7.60 8.66 23.34
CA CYS A 264 -6.35 9.00 23.99
C CYS A 264 -6.14 10.48 23.76
N ALA A 265 -6.19 11.29 24.81
CA ALA A 265 -5.94 12.70 24.67
C ALA A 265 -4.47 12.90 24.24
N PRO A 266 -4.18 13.90 23.39
CA PRO A 266 -2.80 14.19 22.99
C PRO A 266 -1.91 14.43 24.21
N GLY A 267 -0.87 13.62 24.38
CA GLY A 267 0.08 13.72 25.49
C GLY A 267 -0.30 12.94 26.76
N GLU A 268 -1.46 12.29 26.80
CA GLU A 268 -1.81 11.35 27.86
C GLU A 268 -1.30 9.94 27.52
N ALA A 269 -0.75 9.25 28.54
CA ALA A 269 -0.40 7.85 28.39
C ALA A 269 -1.67 7.03 28.18
N VAL A 270 -1.62 6.09 27.23
CA VAL A 270 -2.71 5.12 27.01
C VAL A 270 -3.02 4.45 28.34
N ASN A 271 -4.27 4.55 28.80
CA ASN A 271 -4.68 3.86 30.01
C ASN A 271 -4.47 2.35 29.78
N PRO A 272 -3.57 1.68 30.54
CA PRO A 272 -3.27 0.26 30.34
C PRO A 272 -4.50 -0.62 30.57
N ASP A 273 -5.49 -0.11 31.30
CA ASP A 273 -6.76 -0.79 31.51
C ASP A 273 -7.70 -0.70 30.32
N ASN A 274 -7.56 0.29 29.44
CA ASN A 274 -8.44 0.45 28.30
C ASN A 274 -8.10 -0.53 27.18
N HIS A 275 -9.11 -0.86 26.38
CA HIS A 275 -8.90 -1.63 25.17
C HIS A 275 -8.00 -0.86 24.19
N PRO A 276 -6.92 -1.47 23.65
CA PRO A 276 -6.07 -0.82 22.68
C PRO A 276 -6.81 -0.60 21.36
N ASN A 277 -6.55 0.53 20.71
CA ASN A 277 -7.14 0.81 19.40
C ASN A 277 -6.40 0.01 18.33
N LEU A 278 -7.15 -0.76 17.53
CA LEU A 278 -6.62 -1.42 16.35
C LEU A 278 -6.34 -0.40 15.25
N PRO A 279 -5.27 -0.59 14.43
CA PRO A 279 -5.02 0.23 13.27
C PRO A 279 -6.20 0.27 12.31
N GLY A 280 -6.44 1.42 11.69
CA GLY A 280 -7.58 1.65 10.81
C GLY A 280 -8.74 2.35 11.53
N ALA A 281 -9.95 1.78 11.47
CA ALA A 281 -11.16 2.47 11.92
C ALA A 281 -11.16 2.87 13.41
N PRO A 282 -10.78 1.99 14.37
CA PRO A 282 -10.76 2.36 15.79
C PRO A 282 -9.78 3.48 16.09
N GLU A 283 -8.57 3.42 15.52
CA GLU A 283 -7.57 4.46 15.67
C GLU A 283 -8.01 5.77 15.00
N ALA A 284 -8.67 5.72 13.84
CA ALA A 284 -9.24 6.90 13.19
C ALA A 284 -10.35 7.56 14.03
N MET A 285 -11.13 6.76 14.74
CA MET A 285 -12.14 7.26 15.69
C MET A 285 -11.49 7.90 16.92
N ALA A 286 -10.44 7.28 17.46
CA ALA A 286 -9.76 7.76 18.66
C ALA A 286 -8.98 9.06 18.41
N THR A 287 -8.27 9.15 17.28
CA THR A 287 -7.42 10.30 16.92
C THR A 287 -8.20 11.41 16.22
N GLY A 288 -9.27 11.05 15.50
CA GLY A 288 -9.97 11.97 14.60
C GLY A 288 -9.22 12.30 13.31
N GLU A 289 -8.16 11.55 13.02
CA GLU A 289 -7.37 11.61 11.80
C GLU A 289 -7.63 10.38 10.93
N ALA A 290 -7.40 10.51 9.61
CA ALA A 290 -7.53 9.36 8.73
C ALA A 290 -6.39 8.37 8.96
N GLN A 291 -6.67 7.08 8.85
CA GLN A 291 -5.70 6.01 9.08
C GLN A 291 -5.45 5.23 7.79
N TYR A 292 -4.18 5.20 7.37
CA TYR A 292 -3.73 4.55 6.16
C TYR A 292 -3.03 3.22 6.46
N MET A 293 -3.50 2.14 5.83
CA MET A 293 -2.90 0.82 5.92
C MET A 293 -2.59 0.31 4.51
N GLY A 294 -1.39 0.60 4.02
CA GLY A 294 -0.94 0.16 2.69
C GLY A 294 -0.75 -1.36 2.55
N ASP A 295 -0.45 -2.06 3.64
CA ASP A 295 -0.38 -3.53 3.67
C ASP A 295 -0.99 -3.98 5.01
N THR A 296 -2.27 -4.32 4.98
CA THR A 296 -3.08 -4.67 6.15
C THR A 296 -2.44 -5.77 7.00
N SER A 297 -1.93 -6.82 6.35
CA SER A 297 -1.31 -7.96 7.03
C SER A 297 0.00 -7.55 7.72
N ARG A 298 0.83 -6.76 7.03
CA ARG A 298 2.11 -6.28 7.59
C ARG A 298 1.90 -5.29 8.72
N THR A 299 1.00 -4.32 8.54
CA THR A 299 0.68 -3.31 9.55
C THR A 299 0.14 -3.98 10.81
N MET A 300 -0.79 -4.92 10.66
CA MET A 300 -1.38 -5.62 11.81
C MET A 300 -0.34 -6.48 12.55
N LYS A 301 0.55 -7.18 11.81
CA LYS A 301 1.63 -7.92 12.43
C LYS A 301 2.57 -7.02 13.23
N ALA A 302 3.01 -5.91 12.64
CA ALA A 302 3.90 -4.96 13.30
C ALA A 302 3.27 -4.35 14.56
N TRP A 303 1.97 -4.06 14.52
CA TRP A 303 1.20 -3.57 15.67
C TRP A 303 1.08 -4.63 16.77
N LEU A 304 0.78 -5.89 16.42
CA LEU A 304 0.71 -6.98 17.39
C LEU A 304 2.06 -7.25 18.07
N ASP A 305 3.15 -7.12 17.31
CA ASP A 305 4.51 -7.27 17.81
C ASP A 305 4.87 -6.12 18.78
N SER A 306 4.51 -4.87 18.46
CA SER A 306 4.84 -3.70 19.30
C SER A 306 4.02 -3.61 20.59
N ILE A 307 2.72 -3.93 20.51
CA ILE A 307 1.82 -3.86 21.65
C ILE A 307 1.99 -5.07 22.57
N GLY A 308 2.42 -6.20 22.00
CA GLY A 308 2.67 -7.41 22.75
C GLY A 308 3.74 -7.28 23.84
N ASP A 309 4.66 -6.32 23.69
CA ASP A 309 5.73 -6.03 24.64
C ASP A 309 5.29 -5.01 25.70
N SER A 310 4.19 -4.27 25.47
CA SER A 310 3.76 -3.15 26.32
C SER A 310 2.46 -3.40 27.09
N ASN A 311 1.61 -4.34 26.65
CA ASN A 311 0.36 -4.66 27.34
C ASN A 311 0.26 -6.16 27.72
N GLY A 312 0.43 -6.45 29.01
CA GLY A 312 0.38 -7.81 29.56
C GLY A 312 -0.99 -8.49 29.49
N LEU A 313 -2.06 -7.76 29.19
CA LEU A 313 -3.41 -8.33 29.02
C LEU A 313 -3.59 -9.02 27.66
N ILE A 314 -2.69 -8.79 26.72
CA ILE A 314 -2.80 -9.30 25.34
C ILE A 314 -2.18 -10.69 25.25
N ASN A 315 -3.02 -11.68 25.43
CA ASN A 315 -2.65 -13.09 25.34
C ASN A 315 -2.43 -13.54 23.89
N ARG A 316 -1.75 -14.68 23.73
CA ARG A 316 -1.45 -15.29 22.43
C ARG A 316 -2.71 -15.56 21.59
N GLN A 317 -3.79 -16.00 22.22
CA GLN A 317 -5.03 -16.33 21.52
C GLN A 317 -5.67 -15.10 20.86
N TYR A 318 -5.64 -13.94 21.53
CA TYR A 318 -6.10 -12.68 20.96
C TYR A 318 -5.25 -12.30 19.75
N ARG A 319 -3.92 -12.37 19.86
CA ARG A 319 -3.02 -12.06 18.75
C ARG A 319 -3.28 -12.93 17.52
N GLU A 320 -3.43 -14.24 17.72
CA GLU A 320 -3.74 -15.19 16.64
C GLU A 320 -5.08 -14.86 15.98
N LYS A 321 -6.15 -14.64 16.76
CA LYS A 321 -7.48 -14.26 16.23
C LYS A 321 -7.45 -12.99 15.37
N ILE A 322 -6.77 -11.95 15.84
CA ILE A 322 -6.66 -10.68 15.11
C ILE A 322 -5.82 -10.86 13.85
N TYR A 323 -4.69 -11.55 13.96
CA TYR A 323 -3.80 -11.80 12.82
C TYR A 323 -4.50 -12.60 11.71
N ASP A 324 -5.17 -13.70 12.08
CA ASP A 324 -5.87 -14.56 11.12
C ASP A 324 -7.00 -13.82 10.42
N TYR A 325 -7.78 -13.01 11.15
CA TYR A 325 -8.84 -12.18 10.55
C TYR A 325 -8.33 -11.28 9.43
N TYR A 326 -7.21 -10.58 9.64
CA TYR A 326 -6.67 -9.64 8.66
C TYR A 326 -5.84 -10.30 7.56
N ARG A 327 -5.31 -11.51 7.81
CA ARG A 327 -4.54 -12.29 6.84
C ARG A 327 -5.43 -12.98 5.80
N GLU A 328 -6.59 -13.48 6.20
CA GLU A 328 -7.48 -14.26 5.33
C GLU A 328 -8.34 -13.40 4.39
N ARG A 329 -8.37 -12.08 4.59
CA ARG A 329 -9.21 -11.13 3.84
C ARG A 329 -8.57 -10.72 2.51
N TYR A 330 -8.87 -11.47 1.46
CA TYR A 330 -8.43 -11.12 0.10
C TYR A 330 -8.93 -9.74 -0.34
N GLU A 331 -10.12 -9.30 0.07
CA GLU A 331 -10.70 -8.04 -0.42
C GLU A 331 -10.16 -6.78 0.28
N ALA A 332 -9.40 -6.93 1.38
CA ALA A 332 -8.96 -5.82 2.23
C ALA A 332 -7.45 -5.85 2.50
N GLN A 333 -6.65 -6.07 1.46
CA GLN A 333 -5.19 -6.07 1.55
C GLN A 333 -4.60 -4.69 1.84
N SER A 334 -5.32 -3.63 1.50
CA SER A 334 -5.05 -2.28 1.99
C SER A 334 -6.36 -1.56 2.37
N ILE A 335 -6.26 -0.66 3.36
CA ILE A 335 -7.41 0.02 3.97
C ILE A 335 -7.08 1.50 4.14
N LEU A 336 -8.06 2.35 3.87
CA LEU A 336 -8.09 3.75 4.29
C LEU A 336 -9.35 3.97 5.14
N ALA A 337 -9.16 4.34 6.40
CA ALA A 337 -10.26 4.68 7.31
C ALA A 337 -10.33 6.19 7.49
N ILE A 338 -11.49 6.79 7.19
CA ILE A 338 -11.69 8.23 7.16
C ILE A 338 -12.78 8.62 8.17
N PRO A 339 -12.49 9.47 9.15
CA PRO A 339 -13.51 9.94 10.08
C PRO A 339 -14.50 10.88 9.39
N ILE A 340 -15.78 10.53 9.41
CA ILE A 340 -16.87 11.38 8.95
C ILE A 340 -17.25 12.31 10.11
N LYS A 341 -16.94 13.60 9.96
CA LYS A 341 -17.24 14.63 10.97
C LYS A 341 -18.54 15.37 10.64
N LEU A 342 -19.35 15.60 11.66
CA LEU A 342 -20.56 16.41 11.62
C LEU A 342 -20.49 17.43 12.77
N ASP A 343 -20.50 18.72 12.42
CA ASP A 343 -20.47 19.84 13.38
C ASP A 343 -19.32 19.71 14.41
N GLY A 344 -18.14 19.30 13.93
CA GLY A 344 -16.92 19.14 14.72
C GLY A 344 -16.77 17.80 15.47
N LYS A 345 -17.79 16.94 15.46
CA LYS A 345 -17.76 15.62 16.12
C LYS A 345 -17.70 14.49 15.12
N ILE A 346 -16.93 13.44 15.42
CA ILE A 346 -16.90 12.24 14.59
C ILE A 346 -18.22 11.48 14.78
N PHE A 347 -18.91 11.24 13.67
CA PHE A 347 -20.22 10.60 13.66
C PHE A 347 -20.13 9.13 13.21
N ALA A 348 -19.26 8.86 12.25
CA ALA A 348 -19.05 7.54 11.67
C ALA A 348 -17.64 7.46 11.06
N ILE A 349 -17.19 6.26 10.72
CA ILE A 349 -15.95 6.03 9.98
C ILE A 349 -16.29 5.46 8.61
N LEU A 350 -15.83 6.12 7.54
CA LEU A 350 -15.86 5.58 6.19
C LEU A 350 -14.61 4.77 5.96
N ASN A 351 -14.76 3.48 5.71
CA ASN A 351 -13.66 2.64 5.31
C ASN A 351 -13.69 2.40 3.80
N ILE A 352 -12.51 2.48 3.19
CA ILE A 352 -12.28 2.13 1.79
C ILE A 352 -11.22 1.02 1.78
N TYR A 353 -11.49 -0.05 1.05
CA TYR A 353 -10.63 -1.23 0.95
C TYR A 353 -10.29 -1.52 -0.49
N ARG A 354 -9.11 -2.13 -0.69
CA ARG A 354 -8.69 -2.66 -1.99
C ARG A 354 -8.16 -4.08 -1.83
N ASN A 355 -8.45 -4.94 -2.79
CA ASN A 355 -7.92 -6.30 -2.88
C ASN A 355 -6.45 -6.39 -3.33
N ASN A 356 -5.68 -5.32 -3.13
CA ASN A 356 -4.27 -5.21 -3.43
C ASN A 356 -3.61 -4.31 -2.37
N THR A 357 -2.30 -4.43 -2.19
CA THR A 357 -1.54 -3.52 -1.35
C THR A 357 -1.47 -2.12 -1.97
N GLU A 358 -1.15 -1.13 -1.16
CA GLU A 358 -0.88 0.24 -1.56
C GLU A 358 -2.06 0.92 -2.26
N ILE A 359 -3.26 0.88 -1.66
CA ILE A 359 -4.36 1.79 -2.06
C ILE A 359 -3.83 3.23 -2.04
N LEU A 360 -4.15 4.05 -3.03
CA LEU A 360 -3.63 5.43 -3.15
C LEU A 360 -2.09 5.53 -3.19
N LEU A 361 -1.40 4.41 -3.44
CA LEU A 361 0.06 4.21 -3.49
C LEU A 361 0.82 4.40 -2.16
N ASN A 362 0.54 5.46 -1.40
CA ASN A 362 1.22 5.72 -0.14
C ASN A 362 0.42 6.66 0.78
N GLU A 363 0.90 6.79 2.01
CA GLU A 363 0.31 7.60 3.08
C GLU A 363 0.14 9.08 2.68
N SER A 364 1.21 9.73 2.17
CA SER A 364 1.15 11.15 1.78
C SER A 364 0.12 11.44 0.69
N ARG A 365 -0.02 10.52 -0.28
CA ARG A 365 -1.07 10.63 -1.31
C ARG A 365 -2.46 10.34 -0.77
N SER A 366 -2.56 9.44 0.22
CA SER A 366 -3.82 9.19 0.92
C SER A 366 -4.29 10.42 1.69
N GLU A 367 -3.40 11.18 2.34
CA GLU A 367 -3.72 12.43 3.03
C GLU A 367 -4.28 13.50 2.08
N GLN A 368 -3.64 13.66 0.91
CA GLN A 368 -4.13 14.57 -0.13
C GLN A 368 -5.51 14.16 -0.65
N PHE A 369 -5.71 12.86 -0.87
CA PHE A 369 -7.02 12.32 -1.27
C PHE A 369 -8.07 12.57 -0.20
N VAL A 370 -7.77 12.33 1.09
CA VAL A 370 -8.66 12.58 2.22
C VAL A 370 -9.05 14.06 2.30
N THR A 371 -8.08 14.96 2.16
CA THR A 371 -8.29 16.42 2.16
C THR A 371 -9.27 16.81 1.05
N LEU A 372 -9.10 16.25 -0.15
CA LEU A 372 -10.01 16.49 -1.26
C LEU A 372 -11.38 15.87 -0.98
N LEU A 373 -11.47 14.75 -0.27
CA LEU A 373 -12.72 14.06 -0.01
C LEU A 373 -13.60 14.75 1.05
N GLU A 374 -13.05 15.66 1.88
CA GLU A 374 -13.78 16.32 2.96
C GLU A 374 -15.16 16.88 2.58
N PRO A 375 -15.34 17.59 1.44
CA PRO A 375 -16.65 18.09 1.04
C PRO A 375 -17.65 16.97 0.76
N VAL A 376 -17.19 15.86 0.18
CA VAL A 376 -18.03 14.68 -0.09
C VAL A 376 -18.39 13.97 1.22
N CYS A 377 -17.42 13.80 2.13
CA CYS A 377 -17.66 13.26 3.48
C CYS A 377 -18.66 14.12 4.26
N TYR A 378 -18.63 15.44 4.11
CA TYR A 378 -19.62 16.33 4.71
C TYR A 378 -21.04 16.10 4.16
N GLN A 379 -21.19 15.91 2.84
CA GLN A 379 -22.51 15.56 2.27
C GLN A 379 -22.97 14.19 2.77
N LEU A 380 -22.06 13.22 2.84
CA LEU A 380 -22.33 11.88 3.36
C LEU A 380 -22.79 11.94 4.82
N ALA A 381 -22.13 12.74 5.68
CA ALA A 381 -22.54 12.95 7.06
C ALA A 381 -23.98 13.46 7.18
N LYS A 382 -24.33 14.47 6.38
CA LYS A 382 -25.69 15.03 6.36
C LYS A 382 -26.70 14.02 5.81
N MET A 383 -26.33 13.18 4.85
CA MET A 383 -27.19 12.10 4.33
C MET A 383 -27.43 11.00 5.36
N LEU A 384 -26.41 10.57 6.11
CA LEU A 384 -26.57 9.61 7.20
C LEU A 384 -27.49 10.16 8.30
N LEU A 385 -27.41 11.46 8.61
CA LEU A 385 -28.34 12.10 9.54
C LEU A 385 -29.79 12.08 9.03
N LEU A 386 -30.00 12.24 7.72
CA LEU A 386 -31.35 12.10 7.13
C LEU A 386 -31.83 10.64 7.21
N ALA A 387 -30.93 9.68 6.99
CA ALA A 387 -31.24 8.26 7.10
C ALA A 387 -31.65 7.87 8.52
N SER A 388 -30.91 8.31 9.54
CA SER A 388 -31.25 8.02 10.94
C SER A 388 -32.59 8.62 11.37
N ARG A 389 -32.91 9.84 10.91
CA ARG A 389 -34.23 10.46 11.13
C ARG A 389 -35.35 9.70 10.45
N SER A 390 -35.13 9.24 9.22
CA SER A 390 -36.10 8.45 8.47
C SER A 390 -36.40 7.13 9.19
N LYS A 391 -35.36 6.41 9.63
CA LYS A 391 -35.47 5.17 10.40
C LYS A 391 -36.27 5.36 11.69
N ALA A 392 -35.93 6.38 12.49
CA ALA A 392 -36.65 6.67 13.73
C ALA A 392 -38.13 6.99 13.52
N SER A 393 -38.47 7.66 12.41
CA SER A 393 -39.87 7.93 12.03
C SER A 393 -40.62 6.65 11.65
N GLU A 394 -39.99 5.75 10.90
CA GLU A 394 -40.56 4.45 10.54
C GLU A 394 -40.72 3.53 11.75
N ASP A 395 -39.72 3.45 12.64
CA ASP A 395 -39.78 2.64 13.85
C ASP A 395 -40.89 3.12 14.80
N LYS A 396 -41.07 4.44 14.93
CA LYS A 396 -42.19 5.03 15.67
C LYS A 396 -43.55 4.68 15.06
N LYS A 397 -43.66 4.67 13.71
CA LYS A 397 -44.89 4.22 13.03
C LYS A 397 -45.18 2.74 13.25
N ARG A 398 -44.14 1.92 13.43
CA ARG A 398 -44.23 0.47 13.70
C ARG A 398 -44.43 0.13 15.18
N GLY A 399 -44.40 1.11 16.08
CA GLY A 399 -44.53 0.90 17.52
C GLY A 399 -43.32 0.22 18.16
N LEU A 400 -42.13 0.35 17.55
CA LEU A 400 -40.89 -0.27 18.00
C LEU A 400 -40.02 0.64 18.90
N VAL A 401 -40.44 1.88 19.13
CA VAL A 401 -39.73 2.91 19.94
C VAL A 401 -40.69 3.64 20.85
#